data_AF-A0A1E7GNN3-F1
#
_entry.id   AF-A0A1E7GNN3-F1
#
_cell.length_a   1.000
_cell.length_b   1.000
_cell.length_c   1.000
_cell.angle_alpha   90.00
_cell.angle_beta   90.00
_cell.angle_gamma   90.00
#
_symmetry.space_group_name_H-M   'P 1'
#
loop_
_entity.id
_entity.type
_entity.pdbx_description
1 polymer ?
#
loop_
_entity_poly.entity_id
_entity_poly.type
_entity_poly.pdbx_seq_one_letter_code
_entity_poly.pdbx_strand_id
1 'polypeptide(L)'
;MGKFDSSIGLSTKEIGAIKYKIKNEILYQLPELPDPVETKLFLQGRGAWTYTWNLLNKNIPVHANDTISIEVIAKLKKEFHCYQTRTSYKYLCNVQSQKDIYHPKLSVTEISA
;
A
#
# COMPACT_ATOMS: atom_id res chain seq x y z
N MET A 1 15.54 1.73 -10.50
CA MET A 1 14.28 1.45 -9.78
C MET A 1 14.09 2.57 -8.78
N GLY A 2 12.95 3.28 -8.83
CA GLY A 2 12.63 4.33 -7.87
C GLY A 2 11.97 3.75 -6.62
N LYS A 3 12.08 4.41 -5.48
CA LYS A 3 11.27 4.07 -4.30
C LYS A 3 9.81 4.49 -4.57
N PHE A 4 8.86 3.67 -4.13
CA PHE A 4 7.45 4.08 -4.16
C PHE A 4 7.10 4.90 -2.90
N ASP A 5 7.42 6.20 -2.97
CA ASP A 5 7.19 7.21 -1.93
C ASP A 5 6.73 8.55 -2.55
N SER A 6 6.54 9.58 -1.72
CA SER A 6 5.96 10.87 -2.15
C SER A 6 6.81 11.63 -3.18
N SER A 7 8.07 11.23 -3.41
CA SER A 7 8.91 11.84 -4.45
C SER A 7 8.43 11.57 -5.88
N ILE A 8 7.51 10.63 -6.05
CA ILE A 8 6.97 10.24 -7.37
C ILE A 8 5.85 11.18 -7.87
N GLY A 9 5.45 12.18 -7.08
CA GLY A 9 4.41 13.14 -7.43
C GLY A 9 3.00 12.81 -6.90
N LEU A 10 2.82 11.64 -6.26
CA LEU A 10 1.58 11.28 -5.56
C LEU A 10 1.57 11.76 -4.11
N SER A 11 0.38 12.07 -3.59
CA SER A 11 0.21 12.42 -2.17
C SER A 11 0.43 11.21 -1.26
N THR A 12 0.80 11.47 0.00
CA THR A 12 0.96 10.42 1.02
C THR A 12 -0.33 9.61 1.23
N LYS A 13 -1.51 10.23 1.07
CA LYS A 13 -2.81 9.56 1.16
C LYS A 13 -3.01 8.57 0.02
N GLU A 14 -2.76 8.98 -1.22
CA GLU A 14 -2.89 8.12 -2.41
C GLU A 14 -1.91 6.95 -2.34
N ILE A 15 -0.65 7.21 -1.98
CA ILE A 15 0.36 6.16 -1.77
C ILE A 15 -0.08 5.20 -0.67
N GLY A 16 -0.64 5.71 0.43
CA GLY A 16 -1.16 4.92 1.54
C GLY A 16 -2.30 4.00 1.10
N ALA A 17 -3.27 4.52 0.33
CA ALA A 17 -4.39 3.75 -0.19
C ALA A 17 -3.94 2.64 -1.14
N ILE A 18 -3.01 2.94 -2.06
CA ILE A 18 -2.44 1.94 -2.99
C ILE A 18 -1.69 0.86 -2.22
N LYS A 19 -0.83 1.24 -1.26
CA LYS A 19 -0.10 0.29 -0.41
C LYS A 19 -1.05 -0.59 0.39
N TYR A 20 -2.11 -0.03 0.95
CA TYR A 20 -3.10 -0.78 1.72
C TYR A 20 -3.83 -1.82 0.87
N LYS A 21 -4.33 -1.42 -0.31
CA LYS A 21 -5.01 -2.32 -1.25
C LYS A 21 -4.12 -3.49 -1.67
N ILE A 22 -2.91 -3.17 -2.17
CA ILE A 22 -1.96 -4.21 -2.62
C ILE A 22 -1.54 -5.10 -1.44
N LYS A 23 -1.31 -4.54 -0.26
CA LYS A 23 -0.93 -5.32 0.92
C LYS A 23 -2.02 -6.33 1.29
N ASN A 24 -3.29 -5.95 1.26
CA ASN A 24 -4.39 -6.88 1.52
C ASN A 24 -4.44 -8.00 0.49
N GLU A 25 -4.23 -7.71 -0.79
CA GLU A 25 -4.18 -8.73 -1.84
C GLU A 25 -2.97 -9.69 -1.67
N ILE A 26 -1.80 -9.16 -1.30
CA ILE A 26 -0.60 -9.98 -1.04
C ILE A 26 -0.79 -10.86 0.18
N LEU A 27 -1.44 -10.39 1.24
CA LEU A 27 -1.63 -11.15 2.49
C LEU A 27 -2.29 -12.51 2.24
N TYR A 28 -3.24 -12.60 1.31
CA TYR A 28 -3.88 -13.87 0.93
C TYR A 28 -3.00 -14.81 0.09
N GLN A 29 -1.89 -14.31 -0.45
CA GLN A 29 -0.96 -15.07 -1.29
C GLN A 29 0.34 -15.41 -0.57
N LEU A 30 0.52 -14.93 0.66
CA LEU A 30 1.69 -15.22 1.45
C LEU A 30 1.59 -16.63 2.03
N PRO A 31 2.71 -17.36 2.09
CA PRO A 31 2.70 -18.68 2.71
C PRO A 31 2.43 -18.54 4.20
N GLU A 32 1.60 -19.45 4.70
CA GLU A 32 1.32 -19.57 6.13
C GLU A 32 2.59 -20.02 6.86
N LEU A 33 2.84 -19.41 8.02
CA LEU A 33 3.83 -19.92 8.95
C LEU A 33 3.20 -21.00 9.84
N PRO A 34 4.00 -21.82 10.52
CA PRO A 34 3.46 -22.80 11.46
C PRO A 34 2.52 -22.15 12.49
N ASP A 35 1.40 -22.79 12.81
CA ASP A 35 0.35 -22.27 13.70
C ASP A 35 0.85 -21.65 15.01
N PRO A 36 1.86 -22.21 15.72
CA PRO A 36 2.36 -21.59 16.95
C PRO A 36 2.99 -20.21 16.71
N VAL A 37 3.59 -20.01 15.52
CA VAL A 37 4.21 -18.75 15.11
C VAL A 37 3.14 -17.72 14.74
N GLU A 38 2.16 -18.11 13.92
CA GLU A 38 1.03 -17.24 13.55
C GLU A 38 0.23 -16.81 14.79
N THR A 39 -0.08 -17.75 15.69
CA THR A 39 -0.80 -17.47 16.94
C THR A 39 -0.04 -16.48 17.82
N LYS A 40 1.28 -16.68 17.99
CA LYS A 40 2.12 -15.77 18.77
C LYS A 40 2.15 -14.36 18.17
N LEU A 41 2.30 -14.28 16.85
CA LEU A 41 2.31 -13.00 16.12
C LEU A 41 0.97 -12.27 16.26
N PHE A 42 -0.13 -12.99 16.11
CA PHE A 42 -1.48 -12.49 16.29
C PHE A 42 -1.69 -11.92 17.70
N LEU A 43 -1.33 -12.67 18.75
CA LEU A 43 -1.45 -12.23 20.15
C LEU A 43 -0.61 -10.98 20.45
N GLN A 44 0.49 -10.78 19.73
CA GLN A 44 1.35 -9.60 19.87
C GLN A 44 0.92 -8.42 18.99
N GLY A 45 -0.11 -8.58 18.14
CA GLY A 45 -0.49 -7.58 17.14
C GLY A 45 0.62 -7.31 16.11
N ARG A 46 1.51 -8.28 15.87
CA ARG A 46 2.66 -8.16 14.97
C ARG A 46 2.43 -9.02 13.73
N GLY A 47 2.87 -8.54 12.56
CA GLY A 47 2.95 -9.37 11.35
C GLY A 47 4.36 -9.98 11.17
N ALA A 48 4.46 -11.13 10.51
CA ALA A 48 5.73 -11.78 10.21
C ALA A 48 6.51 -11.10 9.07
N TRP A 49 5.81 -10.34 8.24
CA TRP A 49 6.29 -9.89 6.94
C TRP A 49 6.67 -8.42 6.91
N THR A 50 7.74 -8.13 6.19
CA THR A 50 8.21 -6.79 5.83
C THR A 50 8.02 -6.58 4.33
N TYR A 51 7.57 -5.38 3.95
CA TYR A 51 7.24 -5.06 2.56
C TYR A 51 8.16 -3.95 2.04
N THR A 52 8.89 -4.24 0.97
CA THR A 52 9.67 -3.24 0.23
C THR A 52 8.92 -2.86 -1.03
N TRP A 53 8.77 -1.56 -1.29
CA TRP A 53 7.95 -1.02 -2.38
C TRP A 53 8.83 -0.29 -3.40
N ASN A 54 8.83 -0.78 -4.63
CA ASN A 54 9.60 -0.21 -5.74
C ASN A 54 8.65 0.26 -6.84
N LEU A 55 8.88 1.47 -7.34
CA LEU A 55 8.26 1.96 -8.56
C LEU A 55 9.11 1.50 -9.76
N LEU A 56 8.45 0.81 -10.70
CA LEU A 56 9.09 0.33 -11.92
C LEU A 56 8.99 1.34 -13.08
N ASN A 57 8.07 2.31 -12.99
CA ASN A 57 7.94 3.38 -13.98
C ASN A 57 9.17 4.28 -14.03
N LYS A 58 9.55 4.69 -15.24
CA LYS A 58 10.62 5.66 -15.47
C LYS A 58 10.10 7.10 -15.57
N ASN A 59 8.83 7.26 -15.90
CA ASN A 59 8.21 8.57 -16.08
C ASN A 59 7.72 9.07 -14.73
N ILE A 60 8.41 10.09 -14.21
CA ILE A 60 8.12 10.80 -12.97
C ILE A 60 8.10 12.29 -13.35
N PRO A 61 7.16 13.11 -12.83
CA PRO A 61 6.10 12.77 -11.87
C PRO A 61 4.97 11.93 -12.48
N VAL A 62 4.31 11.14 -11.63
CA VAL A 62 3.10 10.39 -11.97
C VAL A 62 1.90 11.32 -11.91
N HIS A 63 1.09 11.34 -12.96
CA HIS A 63 -0.10 12.16 -13.08
C HIS A 63 -1.39 11.35 -12.92
N ALA A 64 -2.52 12.04 -12.78
CA ALA A 64 -3.84 11.43 -12.81
C ALA A 64 -4.06 10.74 -14.16
N ASN A 65 -4.65 9.54 -14.12
CA ASN A 65 -4.87 8.60 -15.22
C ASN A 65 -3.62 7.89 -15.74
N ASP A 66 -2.46 8.07 -15.13
CA ASP A 66 -1.30 7.26 -15.46
C ASP A 66 -1.45 5.84 -14.94
N THR A 67 -0.91 4.90 -15.71
CA THR A 67 -0.71 3.52 -15.28
C THR A 67 0.66 3.36 -14.65
N ILE A 68 0.70 2.98 -13.37
CA ILE A 68 1.93 2.71 -12.64
C ILE A 68 2.13 1.21 -12.41
N SER A 69 3.38 0.78 -12.58
CA SER A 69 3.88 -0.56 -12.28
C SER A 69 4.64 -0.52 -10.97
N ILE A 70 4.18 -1.31 -10.00
CA ILE A 70 4.74 -1.39 -8.66
C ILE A 70 5.24 -2.81 -8.44
N GLU A 71 6.47 -2.92 -7.95
CA GLU A 71 6.99 -4.18 -7.42
C GLU A 71 6.97 -4.14 -5.90
N VAL A 72 6.41 -5.19 -5.30
CA VAL A 72 6.37 -5.37 -3.86
C VAL A 72 7.14 -6.63 -3.51
N ILE A 73 8.15 -6.48 -2.67
CA ILE A 73 8.95 -7.60 -2.18
C ILE A 73 8.56 -7.83 -0.72
N ALA A 74 7.94 -8.99 -0.46
CA ALA A 74 7.63 -9.44 0.88
C ALA A 74 8.76 -10.35 1.38
N LYS A 75 9.27 -10.02 2.57
CA LYS A 75 10.32 -10.79 3.26
C LYS A 75 9.93 -11.02 4.70
N LEU A 76 10.18 -12.22 5.19
CA LEU A 76 10.06 -12.50 6.61
C LEU A 76 11.00 -11.61 7.43
N LYS A 77 10.55 -11.19 8.61
CA LYS A 77 11.39 -10.51 9.59
C LYS A 77 12.58 -11.38 9.96
N LYS A 78 13.68 -10.75 10.39
CA LYS A 78 14.92 -11.44 10.77
C LYS A 78 14.72 -12.53 11.83
N GLU A 79 13.77 -12.36 12.73
CA GLU A 79 13.40 -13.36 13.74
C GLU A 79 12.85 -14.68 13.16
N PHE A 80 12.41 -14.66 11.90
CA PHE A 80 11.89 -15.81 11.15
C PHE A 80 12.81 -16.23 9.98
N HIS A 81 14.10 -15.90 10.06
CA HIS A 81 15.08 -16.18 8.99
C HIS A 81 15.23 -17.68 8.65
N CYS A 82 14.90 -18.57 9.59
CA CYS A 82 14.94 -20.03 9.40
C CYS A 82 14.00 -20.52 8.29
N TYR A 83 12.95 -19.76 7.96
CA TYR A 83 12.02 -20.12 6.90
C TYR A 83 12.46 -19.61 5.50
N GLN A 84 13.49 -18.75 5.43
CA GLN A 84 14.11 -18.20 4.20
C GLN A 84 13.15 -17.76 3.07
N THR A 85 11.92 -17.34 3.41
CA THR A 85 10.94 -17.01 2.38
C THR A 85 11.05 -15.56 1.91
N ARG A 86 11.26 -15.40 0.60
CA ARG A 86 11.16 -14.13 -0.11
C ARG A 86 10.21 -14.30 -1.29
N THR A 87 9.16 -13.49 -1.34
CA THR A 87 8.23 -13.44 -2.46
C THR A 87 8.23 -12.06 -3.08
N SER A 88 8.01 -12.02 -4.39
CA SER A 88 8.01 -10.80 -5.19
C SER A 88 6.75 -10.76 -6.03
N TYR A 89 6.02 -9.65 -5.94
CA TYR A 89 4.77 -9.44 -6.64
C TYR A 89 4.87 -8.18 -7.49
N LYS A 90 4.28 -8.23 -8.68
CA LYS A 90 4.21 -7.09 -9.59
C LYS A 90 2.76 -6.73 -9.80
N TYR A 91 2.44 -5.46 -9.61
CA TYR A 91 1.11 -4.91 -9.74
C TYR A 91 1.11 -3.78 -10.76
N LEU A 92 0.02 -3.71 -11.51
CA LEU A 92 -0.27 -2.63 -12.44
C LEU A 92 -1.49 -1.90 -11.90
N CYS A 93 -1.35 -0.60 -11.63
CA CYS A 93 -2.39 0.21 -11.01
C CYS A 93 -2.69 1.43 -11.87
N ASN A 94 -3.96 1.69 -12.13
CA ASN A 94 -4.38 2.95 -12.75
C ASN A 94 -4.60 3.99 -11.66
N VAL A 95 -3.90 5.11 -11.75
CA VAL A 95 -4.03 6.22 -10.81
C VAL A 95 -5.30 6.98 -11.16
N GLN A 96 -6.39 6.71 -10.47
CA GLN A 96 -7.61 7.52 -10.58
C GLN A 96 -7.58 8.61 -9.53
N SER A 97 -7.55 9.87 -9.97
CA SER A 97 -7.75 11.00 -9.06
C SER A 97 -9.22 11.05 -8.69
N GLN A 98 -9.55 10.51 -7.52
CA GLN A 98 -10.89 10.64 -6.96
C GLN A 98 -10.98 12.07 -6.42
N LYS A 99 -11.73 12.95 -7.09
CA LYS A 99 -12.05 14.27 -6.53
C LYS A 99 -12.73 14.05 -5.19
N ASP A 100 -12.12 14.52 -4.11
CA ASP A 100 -12.75 14.58 -2.78
C ASP A 100 -14.06 15.38 -2.91
N ILE A 101 -15.21 14.69 -2.89
CA ILE A 101 -16.55 15.31 -2.96
C ILE A 101 -16.89 16.01 -1.61
N TYR A 102 -16.09 15.82 -0.57
CA TYR A 102 -16.35 16.38 0.76
C TYR A 102 -15.74 17.77 0.97
N HIS A 103 -16.43 18.78 0.42
CA HIS A 103 -16.50 20.12 1.01
C HIS A 103 -17.93 20.65 0.80
N PRO A 104 -18.87 20.50 1.76
CA PRO A 104 -20.04 21.35 1.75
C PRO A 104 -19.60 22.74 2.21
N LYS A 105 -19.07 23.54 1.29
CA LYS A 105 -19.06 25.00 1.45
C LYS A 105 -20.49 25.46 1.21
N LEU A 106 -21.20 25.74 2.30
CA LEU A 106 -22.37 26.64 2.44
C LEU A 106 -23.38 26.02 3.41
N SER A 107 -23.28 26.41 4.69
CA SER A 107 -24.42 26.41 5.59
C SER A 107 -25.26 27.64 5.26
N VAL A 108 -26.44 27.43 4.69
CA VAL A 108 -27.45 28.47 4.49
C VAL A 108 -28.03 28.82 5.86
N THR A 109 -27.71 30.01 6.37
CA THR A 109 -28.46 30.62 7.47
C THR A 109 -29.71 31.26 6.89
N GLU A 110 -30.86 30.87 7.41
CA GLU A 110 -32.16 31.48 7.15
C GLU A 110 -32.15 32.93 7.68
N ILE A 111 -32.47 33.91 6.83
CA ILE A 111 -32.74 35.28 7.25
C ILE A 111 -34.27 35.40 7.31
N SER A 112 -34.81 35.45 8.52
CA SER A 112 -36.23 35.74 8.75
C SER A 112 -36.40 37.26 8.88
N ALA A 113 -37.14 37.83 7.92
CA ALA A 113 -37.81 39.15 7.82
C ALA A 113 -37.21 40.36 8.56
#